data_AF-I3UB96-F1
#
_entry.id   AF-I3UB96-F1
#
_cell.length_a   1.000
_cell.length_b   1.000
_cell.length_c   1.000
_cell.angle_alpha   90.00
_cell.angle_beta   90.00
_cell.angle_gamma   90.00
#
_symmetry.space_group_name_H-M   'P 1'
#
loop_
_entity.id
_entity.type
_entity.pdbx_description
1 polymer ?
#
loop_
_entity_poly.entity_id
_entity_poly.type
_entity_poly.pdbx_seq_one_letter_code
_entity_poly.pdbx_strand_id
1 'polypeptide(L)' 'MEKIWLKNYPTGVPAEININDYASLADLFNESCERHASSTAYISMGQSLSYAQLHEAARHFAAWLQEQGATRARALPS' A
#
# COMPACT_ATOMS: atom_id res chain seq x y z
N MET A 1 0.12 -28.47 10.85
CA MET A 1 -0.23 -27.59 11.99
C MET A 1 -1.64 -27.09 11.75
N GLU A 2 -2.57 -27.27 12.68
CA GLU A 2 -3.97 -26.87 12.52
C GLU A 2 -4.09 -25.34 12.72
N LYS A 3 -4.65 -24.62 11.73
CA LYS A 3 -4.72 -23.15 11.73
C LYS A 3 -5.90 -22.64 12.59
N ILE A 4 -5.82 -22.81 13.92
CA ILE A 4 -6.93 -22.52 14.87
C ILE A 4 -7.44 -21.07 14.79
N TRP A 5 -6.58 -20.11 14.45
CA TRP A 5 -6.93 -18.69 14.31
C TRP A 5 -7.95 -18.39 13.21
N LEU A 6 -8.10 -19.27 12.22
CA LEU A 6 -9.11 -19.11 11.16
C LEU A 6 -10.54 -19.16 11.70
N LYS A 7 -10.77 -19.79 12.87
CA LYS A 7 -12.08 -19.81 13.55
C LYS A 7 -12.53 -18.43 14.03
N ASN A 8 -11.59 -17.49 14.16
CA ASN A 8 -11.85 -16.12 14.60
C ASN A 8 -11.92 -15.12 13.43
N TYR A 9 -11.82 -15.57 12.18
CA TYR A 9 -11.93 -14.68 11.03
C TYR A 9 -13.40 -14.25 10.86
N PRO A 10 -13.67 -12.95 10.64
CA PRO A 10 -15.01 -12.48 10.31
C PRO A 10 -15.56 -13.18 9.08
N THR A 11 -16.87 -13.42 9.06
CA THR A 11 -17.57 -14.03 7.92
C THR A 11 -17.28 -13.24 6.65
N GLY A 12 -16.70 -13.90 5.64
CA GLY A 12 -16.33 -13.28 4.36
C GLY A 12 -14.86 -12.93 4.20
N VAL A 13 -14.02 -13.09 5.24
CA VAL A 13 -12.56 -12.94 5.12
C VAL A 13 -11.96 -14.28 4.67
N PRO A 14 -11.33 -14.34 3.49
CA PRO A 14 -10.69 -15.57 3.01
C PRO A 14 -9.56 -16.03 3.94
N ALA A 15 -9.46 -17.34 4.17
CA ALA A 15 -8.36 -17.95 4.92
C ALA A 15 -7.02 -17.91 4.15
N GLU A 16 -7.08 -17.71 2.83
CA GLU A 16 -5.95 -17.64 1.92
C GLU A 16 -6.15 -16.45 0.97
N ILE A 17 -5.09 -15.68 0.77
CA ILE A 17 -5.07 -14.50 -0.10
C ILE A 17 -4.15 -14.82 -1.26
N ASN A 18 -4.57 -14.54 -2.49
CA ASN A 18 -3.69 -14.64 -3.65
C ASN A 18 -2.79 -13.40 -3.70
N ILE A 19 -1.53 -13.56 -3.34
CA ILE A 19 -0.54 -12.47 -3.38
C ILE A 19 -0.16 -12.06 -4.82
N ASN A 20 -0.54 -12.84 -5.83
CA ASN A 20 -0.22 -12.56 -7.23
C ASN A 20 -1.23 -11.60 -7.90
N ASP A 21 -2.24 -11.13 -7.15
CA ASP A 21 -3.22 -10.18 -7.68
C ASP A 21 -2.59 -8.80 -7.99
N TYR A 22 -1.42 -8.51 -7.40
CA TYR A 22 -0.67 -7.28 -7.61
C TYR A 22 0.80 -7.57 -7.95
N ALA A 23 1.35 -6.85 -8.93
CA ALA A 23 2.75 -7.01 -9.33
C ALA A 23 3.73 -6.44 -8.29
N SER A 24 3.27 -5.53 -7.42
CA SER A 24 4.04 -5.00 -6.30
C SER A 24 3.15 -4.35 -5.25
N LEU A 25 3.71 -4.10 -4.05
CA LEU A 25 3.04 -3.29 -3.03
C LEU A 25 2.76 -1.86 -3.52
N ALA A 26 3.62 -1.32 -4.39
CA ALA A 26 3.40 0.00 -4.99
C ALA A 26 2.18 -0.01 -5.93
N ASP A 27 1.94 -1.10 -6.66
CA ASP A 27 0.76 -1.22 -7.53
C ASP A 27 -0.53 -1.29 -6.71
N LEU A 28 -0.54 -2.10 -5.63
CA LEU A 28 -1.66 -2.14 -4.67
C LEU A 28 -1.94 -0.75 -4.07
N PHE A 29 -0.88 -0.03 -3.71
CA PHE A 29 -0.98 1.32 -3.15
C PHE A 29 -1.59 2.30 -4.16
N ASN A 30 -1.08 2.31 -5.41
CA ASN A 30 -1.57 3.18 -6.45
C ASN A 30 -3.06 2.93 -6.74
N GLU A 31 -3.47 1.66 -6.89
CA GLU A 31 -4.88 1.33 -7.14
C GLU A 31 -5.77 1.76 -5.97
N SER A 32 -5.33 1.53 -4.74
CA SER A 32 -6.08 1.94 -3.54
C SER A 32 -6.24 3.47 -3.50
N CYS A 33 -5.19 4.21 -3.85
CA CYS A 33 -5.20 5.67 -3.92
C CYS A 33 -6.16 6.20 -4.99
N GLU A 34 -6.26 5.54 -6.14
CA GLU A 34 -7.20 5.91 -7.20
C GLU A 34 -8.65 5.57 -6.80
N ARG A 35 -8.88 4.36 -6.30
CA ARG A 35 -10.22 3.87 -5.95
C ARG A 35 -10.86 4.67 -4.81
N HIS A 36 -10.05 5.15 -3.87
CA HIS A 36 -10.53 5.86 -2.68
C HIS A 36 -10.08 7.32 -2.62
N ALA A 37 -9.80 7.94 -3.77
CA ALA A 37 -9.19 9.28 -3.89
C ALA A 37 -9.81 10.35 -2.97
N SER A 38 -11.13 10.38 -2.82
CA SER A 38 -11.87 11.35 -1.99
C SER A 38 -11.98 10.97 -0.51
N SER A 39 -11.68 9.73 -0.14
CA SER A 39 -11.73 9.25 1.24
C SER A 39 -10.50 9.71 2.02
N THR A 40 -10.64 9.85 3.34
CA THR A 40 -9.52 10.12 4.24
C THR A 40 -8.62 8.89 4.36
N ALA A 41 -7.33 9.05 4.06
CA ALA A 41 -6.30 8.00 4.16
C ALA A 41 -5.53 8.09 5.49
N TYR A 42 -5.32 9.30 6.00
CA TYR A 42 -4.49 9.54 7.19
C TYR A 42 -5.09 10.65 8.04
N ILE A 43 -5.02 10.50 9.37
CA ILE A 43 -5.42 11.51 10.35
C ILE A 43 -4.33 11.60 11.43
N SER A 44 -3.86 12.82 11.71
CA SER A 44 -2.91 13.09 12.78
C SER A 44 -3.07 14.50 13.31
N MET A 45 -3.08 14.66 14.64
CA MET A 45 -3.20 15.96 15.32
C MET A 45 -4.33 16.86 14.76
N GLY A 46 -5.49 16.28 14.45
CA GLY A 46 -6.63 17.00 13.89
C GLY A 46 -6.50 17.39 12.41
N GLN A 47 -5.38 17.06 11.77
CA GLN A 47 -5.21 17.18 10.32
C GLN A 47 -5.56 15.86 9.64
N SER A 48 -6.05 15.95 8.41
CA SER A 48 -6.38 14.78 7.59
C SER A 48 -5.83 14.93 6.18
N LEU A 49 -5.46 13.81 5.59
CA LEU A 49 -5.07 13.72 4.18
C LEU A 49 -6.00 12.74 3.48
N SER A 50 -6.53 13.14 2.32
CA SER A 50 -7.21 12.21 1.42
C SER A 50 -6.21 11.27 0.74
N TYR A 51 -6.71 10.17 0.20
CA TYR A 51 -5.89 9.27 -0.63
C TYR A 51 -5.25 9.99 -1.82
N ALA A 52 -5.95 10.94 -2.45
CA ALA A 52 -5.39 11.73 -3.54
C ALA A 52 -4.22 12.62 -3.08
N GLN A 53 -4.37 13.32 -1.96
CA GLN A 53 -3.32 14.18 -1.39
C GLN A 53 -2.10 13.37 -0.96
N LEU A 54 -2.34 12.21 -0.33
CA LEU A 54 -1.28 11.29 0.07
C LEU A 54 -0.53 10.77 -1.15
N HIS A 55 -1.24 10.38 -2.22
CA HIS A 55 -0.64 9.88 -3.45
C HIS A 55 0.24 10.93 -4.12
N GLU A 56 -0.24 12.17 -4.23
CA GLU A 56 0.54 13.28 -4.79
C GLU A 56 1.81 13.55 -3.98
N ALA A 57 1.70 13.63 -2.65
CA ALA A 57 2.85 13.82 -1.77
C ALA A 57 3.87 12.67 -1.88
N ALA A 58 3.39 11.42 -1.96
CA ALA A 58 4.24 10.25 -2.15
C ALA A 58 5.00 10.31 -3.48
N ARG A 59 4.35 10.77 -4.58
CA ARG A 59 5.01 10.95 -5.89
C ARG A 59 6.09 12.02 -5.85
N HIS A 60 5.82 13.16 -5.22
CA HIS A 60 6.82 14.21 -5.05
C HIS A 60 8.01 13.71 -4.22
N PHE A 61 7.75 12.98 -3.14
CA PHE A 61 8.81 12.39 -2.32
C PHE A 61 9.62 11.35 -3.10
N ALA A 62 8.96 10.49 -3.88
CA ALA A 62 9.63 9.50 -4.72
C ALA A 62 10.50 10.14 -5.82
N ALA A 63 10.04 11.24 -6.43
CA ALA A 63 10.83 12.00 -7.40
C ALA A 63 12.07 12.61 -6.74
N TRP A 64 11.90 13.25 -5.58
CA TRP A 64 13.02 13.79 -4.80
C TRP A 64 14.04 12.69 -4.42
N LEU A 65 13.58 11.52 -3.98
CA LEU A 65 14.47 10.39 -3.66
C LEU A 65 15.28 9.91 -4.88
N GLN A 66 14.67 9.89 -6.06
CA GLN A 66 15.36 9.52 -7.30
C GLN A 66 16.48 10.53 -7.63
N GLU A 67 16.24 11.82 -7.41
CA GLU A 67 17.28 12.87 -7.54
C GLU A 67 18.41 12.69 -6.53
N GLN A 68 18.12 12.20 -5.31
CA GLN A 68 19.15 11.86 -4.30
C GLN A 68 19.91 10.56 -4.60
N GLY A 69 19.65 9.90 -5.73
CA GLY A 69 20.33 8.67 -6.14
C GLY A 69 19.71 7.37 -5.62
N ALA A 70 18.51 7.43 -5.02
CA ALA A 70 17.75 6.24 -4.66
C ALA A 70 17.11 5.63 -5.92
N THR A 71 17.87 4.80 -6.63
CA THR A 71 17.34 3.98 -7.72
C THR A 71 16.78 2.66 -7.18
N ARG A 72 15.79 2.09 -7.88
CA ARG A 72 15.18 0.79 -7.58
C ARG A 72 16.25 -0.21 -7.15
N ALA A 73 16.11 -0.74 -5.92
CA ALA A 73 17.08 -1.69 -5.37
C ALA A 73 17.35 -2.77 -6.41
N ARG A 74 18.61 -2.86 -6.88
CA ARG A 74 19.05 -3.91 -7.79
C ARG A 74 18.78 -5.23 -7.07
N ALA A 75 17.99 -6.09 -7.70
CA ALA A 75 17.68 -7.42 -7.18
C ALA A 75 18.98 -8.08 -6.72
N LEU A 76 19.05 -8.45 -5.45
CA LEU A 76 20.14 -9.27 -4.94
C LEU A 76 20.07 -10.60 -5.71
N PRO A 77 21.14 -11.01 -6.41
CA PRO A 77 21.16 -12.31 -7.04
C PRO A 77 21.00 -13.40 -5.98
N SER A 78 20.23 -14.41 -6.34
CA SER A 78 19.88 -15.61 -5.57
C SER A 78 21.11 -16.37 -5.08
#